data_AF-A0A951AD72-F1
#
_entry.id   AF-A0A951AD72-F1
#
_cell.length_a   1.000
_cell.length_b   1.000
_cell.length_c   1.000
_cell.angle_alpha   90.00
_cell.angle_beta   90.00
_cell.angle_gamma   90.00
#
_symmetry.space_group_name_H-M   'P 1'
#
loop_
_entity.id
_entity.type
_entity.pdbx_description
1 polymer ?
#
loop_
_entity_poly.entity_id
_entity_poly.type
_entity_poly.pdbx_seq_one_letter_code
_entity_poly.pdbx_strand_id
1 'polypeptide(L)'
;MATKTLAHQLAEYACSLNFEDLSKDVVHEVKRRVIDSLGCAMGAWNEEPCAIARKVASDFSAKQGSTIIGTTLKAPPDWGAFANGCCIRY
;
A
#
# COMPACT_ATOMS: atom_id res chain seq x y z
N MET A 1 22.96 -30.53 -8.01
CA MET A 1 22.19 -29.34 -8.43
C MET A 1 22.58 -28.20 -7.52
N ALA A 2 22.86 -27.00 -8.05
CA ALA A 2 23.12 -25.84 -7.20
C ALA A 2 21.83 -25.45 -6.47
N THR A 3 21.91 -25.27 -5.15
CA THR A 3 20.79 -24.83 -4.32
C THR A 3 20.34 -23.43 -4.76
N LYS A 4 19.03 -23.22 -4.95
CA LYS A 4 18.48 -21.88 -5.26
C LYS A 4 18.88 -20.89 -4.17
N THR A 5 19.32 -19.70 -4.55
CA THR A 5 19.56 -18.62 -3.58
C THR A 5 18.26 -18.22 -2.89
N LEU A 6 18.34 -17.63 -1.70
CA LEU A 6 17.15 -17.15 -0.97
C LEU A 6 16.33 -16.15 -1.80
N ALA A 7 16.99 -15.28 -2.57
CA ALA A 7 16.32 -14.35 -3.47
C ALA A 7 15.46 -15.08 -4.52
N HIS A 8 15.97 -16.16 -5.12
CA HIS A 8 15.19 -16.97 -6.06
C HIS A 8 14.02 -17.69 -5.39
N GLN A 9 14.20 -18.18 -4.16
CA GLN A 9 13.13 -18.84 -3.42
C GLN A 9 11.98 -17.87 -3.07
N LEU A 10 12.31 -16.66 -2.62
CA LEU A 10 11.31 -15.62 -2.33
C LEU A 10 10.58 -15.14 -3.58
N ALA A 11 11.30 -14.92 -4.69
CA ALA A 11 10.70 -14.54 -5.96
C ALA A 11 9.76 -15.62 -6.49
N GLU A 12 10.17 -16.89 -6.43
CA GLU A 12 9.32 -18.02 -6.83
C GLU A 12 8.06 -18.12 -5.99
N TYR A 13 8.18 -18.00 -4.65
CA TYR A 13 7.02 -17.98 -3.76
C TYR A 13 6.06 -16.82 -4.09
N ALA A 14 6.58 -15.59 -4.21
CA ALA A 14 5.76 -14.41 -4.49
C ALA A 14 5.04 -14.48 -5.84
N CYS A 15 5.67 -15.08 -6.86
CA CYS A 15 5.09 -15.23 -8.20
C CYS A 15 4.12 -16.42 -8.33
N SER A 16 4.21 -17.42 -7.46
CA SER A 16 3.40 -18.65 -7.55
C SER A 16 2.20 -18.69 -6.61
N LEU A 17 2.19 -17.86 -5.56
CA LEU A 17 1.11 -17.81 -4.57
C LEU A 17 -0.21 -17.31 -5.19
N ASN A 18 -1.27 -18.09 -5.04
CA ASN A 18 -2.63 -17.72 -5.42
C ASN A 18 -3.50 -17.47 -4.18
N PHE A 19 -4.66 -16.83 -4.38
CA PHE A 19 -5.57 -16.53 -3.29
C PHE A 19 -6.12 -17.83 -2.64
N GLU A 20 -6.32 -18.86 -3.46
CA GLU A 20 -6.83 -20.18 -3.07
C GLU A 20 -5.86 -20.94 -2.16
N ASP A 21 -4.57 -20.58 -2.18
CA ASP A 21 -3.55 -21.16 -1.31
C ASP A 21 -3.61 -20.59 0.12
N LEU A 22 -4.38 -19.52 0.34
CA LEU A 22 -4.48 -18.84 1.63
C LEU A 22 -5.52 -19.51 2.55
N SER A 23 -5.14 -19.72 3.81
CA SER A 23 -6.10 -20.20 4.81
C SER A 23 -7.17 -19.14 5.12
N LYS A 24 -8.33 -19.59 5.58
CA LYS A 24 -9.44 -18.70 5.97
C LYS A 24 -9.02 -17.71 7.05
N ASP A 25 -8.19 -18.15 7.99
CA ASP A 25 -7.68 -17.32 9.08
C ASP A 25 -6.76 -16.23 8.55
N VAL A 26 -5.85 -16.56 7.62
CA VAL A 26 -4.97 -15.56 6.96
C VAL A 26 -5.81 -14.50 6.23
N VAL A 27 -6.81 -14.93 5.47
CA VAL A 27 -7.71 -14.00 4.76
C VAL A 27 -8.47 -13.10 5.75
N HIS A 28 -8.92 -13.65 6.88
CA HIS A 28 -9.59 -12.87 7.93
C HIS A 28 -8.65 -11.83 8.54
N GLU A 29 -7.43 -12.21 8.91
CA GLU A 29 -6.44 -11.29 9.48
C GLU A 29 -6.04 -10.17 8.51
N VAL A 30 -5.84 -10.49 7.24
CA VAL A 30 -5.49 -9.48 6.22
C VAL A 30 -6.62 -8.47 6.07
N LYS A 31 -7.89 -8.90 6.07
CA LYS A 31 -9.04 -7.97 6.04
C LYS A 31 -9.02 -7.02 7.24
N ARG A 32 -8.73 -7.53 8.45
CA ARG A 32 -8.59 -6.68 9.64
C ARG A 32 -7.45 -5.68 9.48
N ARG A 33 -6.31 -6.11 8.96
CA ARG A 33 -5.16 -5.20 8.73
C ARG A 33 -5.45 -4.12 7.70
N VAL A 34 -6.21 -4.42 6.64
CA VAL A 34 -6.65 -3.42 5.67
C VAL A 34 -7.54 -2.37 6.32
N ILE A 35 -8.52 -2.79 7.13
CA ILE A 35 -9.43 -1.87 7.85
C ILE A 35 -8.65 -1.01 8.85
N ASP A 36 -7.75 -1.62 9.63
CA ASP A 36 -6.87 -0.93 10.58
C ASP A 36 -6.00 0.12 9.88
N SER A 37 -5.40 -0.22 8.74
CA SER A 37 -4.57 0.70 7.96
C SER A 37 -5.36 1.93 7.48
N LEU A 38 -6.61 1.74 7.06
CA LEU A 38 -7.50 2.84 6.71
C LEU A 38 -7.83 3.71 7.94
N GLY A 39 -8.04 3.07 9.10
CA GLY A 39 -8.22 3.75 10.38
C GLY A 39 -7.04 4.65 10.73
N CYS A 40 -5.81 4.14 10.67
CA CYS A 40 -4.59 4.92 10.88
C CYS A 40 -4.50 6.08 9.89
N ALA A 41 -4.73 5.83 8.60
CA ALA A 41 -4.65 6.86 7.58
C ALA A 41 -5.63 8.03 7.81
N MET A 42 -6.84 7.73 8.28
CA MET A 42 -7.83 8.75 8.64
C MET A 42 -7.45 9.46 9.95
N GLY A 43 -6.93 8.74 10.94
CA GLY A 43 -6.48 9.30 12.22
C GLY A 43 -5.32 10.29 12.04
N ALA A 44 -4.35 9.95 11.20
CA ALA A 44 -3.19 10.78 10.90
C ALA A 44 -3.44 11.83 9.81
N TRP A 45 -4.67 11.97 9.32
CA TRP A 45 -4.97 12.77 8.12
C TRP A 45 -4.47 14.22 8.20
N ASN A 46 -4.62 14.87 9.35
CA ASN A 46 -4.25 16.27 9.54
C ASN A 46 -2.82 16.46 10.08
N GLU A 47 -2.08 15.37 10.26
CA GLU A 47 -0.72 15.43 10.79
C GLU A 47 0.23 16.07 9.77
N GLU A 48 1.20 16.83 10.27
CA GLU A 48 2.12 17.62 9.45
C GLU A 48 2.79 16.81 8.33
N PRO A 49 3.43 15.65 8.58
CA PRO A 49 4.08 14.89 7.50
C PRO A 49 3.07 14.35 6.49
N CYS A 50 1.87 13.99 6.91
CA CYS A 50 0.80 13.51 6.05
C CYS A 50 0.32 14.63 5.10
N ALA A 51 0.15 15.85 5.62
CA ALA A 51 -0.20 17.02 4.82
C ALA A 51 0.91 17.37 3.81
N ILE A 52 2.18 17.31 4.22
CA ILE A 52 3.33 17.54 3.34
C ILE A 52 3.37 16.48 2.23
N ALA A 53 3.25 15.20 2.57
CA ALA A 53 3.30 14.10 1.60
C ALA A 53 2.19 14.22 0.55
N ARG A 54 0.97 14.57 0.97
CA ARG A 54 -0.15 14.81 0.03
C ARG A 54 0.10 16.02 -0.85
N LYS A 55 0.66 17.10 -0.30
CA LYS A 55 1.00 18.31 -1.07
C LYS A 55 2.01 17.99 -2.17
N VAL A 56 3.09 17.28 -1.84
CA VAL A 56 4.10 16.86 -2.84
C VAL A 56 3.47 15.94 -3.88
N ALA A 57 2.66 14.96 -3.47
CA ALA A 57 2.00 14.06 -4.43
C ALA A 57 1.00 14.79 -5.35
N SER A 58 0.41 15.90 -4.90
CA SER A 58 -0.52 16.71 -5.70
C SER A 58 0.12 17.50 -6.84
N ASP A 59 1.46 17.64 -6.82
CA ASP A 59 2.22 18.24 -7.93
C ASP A 59 2.28 17.31 -9.16
N PHE A 60 1.92 16.03 -8.99
CA PHE A 60 1.89 15.04 -10.05
C PHE A 60 0.46 14.63 -10.37
N SER A 61 0.12 14.56 -11.66
CA SER A 61 -1.19 14.09 -12.12
C SER A 61 -1.05 12.96 -13.13
N ALA A 62 -1.97 11.99 -13.06
CA ALA A 62 -2.04 10.89 -14.01
C ALA A 62 -3.49 10.58 -14.38
N LYS A 63 -3.78 10.52 -15.69
CA LYS A 63 -5.14 10.23 -16.21
C LYS A 63 -5.66 8.87 -15.73
N GLN A 64 -4.78 7.88 -15.60
CA GLN A 64 -5.06 6.56 -15.02
C GLN A 64 -4.25 6.37 -13.73
N GLY A 65 -4.35 7.34 -12.83
CA GLY A 65 -3.61 7.36 -11.57
C GLY A 65 -4.30 6.70 -10.38
N SER A 66 -3.52 6.48 -9.33
CA SER A 66 -3.98 6.06 -8.01
C SER A 66 -4.58 7.25 -7.25
N THR A 67 -5.63 7.00 -6.49
CA THR A 67 -6.31 8.03 -5.69
C THR A 67 -5.56 8.25 -4.38
N ILE A 68 -5.31 9.51 -4.03
CA ILE A 68 -4.88 9.88 -2.67
C ILE A 68 -6.11 9.76 -1.75
N ILE A 69 -6.04 8.88 -0.74
CA ILE A 69 -7.13 8.59 0.22
C ILE A 69 -7.71 9.90 0.72
N GLY A 70 -9.03 9.99 0.89
CA GLY A 70 -9.69 11.21 1.40
C GLY A 70 -9.77 12.39 0.41
N THR A 71 -9.37 12.21 -0.85
CA THR A 71 -9.44 13.25 -1.89
C THR A 71 -9.99 12.70 -3.22
N THR A 72 -10.19 13.59 -4.20
CA THR A 72 -10.46 13.23 -5.60
C THR A 72 -9.19 13.26 -6.47
N LEU A 73 -8.02 13.57 -5.89
CA LEU A 73 -6.76 13.72 -6.61
C LEU A 73 -6.22 12.36 -7.08
N LYS A 74 -5.74 12.32 -8.31
CA LYS A 74 -5.10 11.15 -8.93
C LYS A 74 -3.64 11.43 -9.26
N ALA A 75 -2.75 10.72 -8.60
CA ALA A 75 -1.31 10.79 -8.82
C ALA A 75 -0.81 9.50 -9.51
N PRO A 76 0.39 9.51 -10.11
CA PRO A 76 1.09 8.27 -10.47
C PRO A 76 1.13 7.28 -9.28
N PRO A 77 1.04 5.95 -9.50
CA PRO A 77 0.84 4.97 -8.43
C PRO A 77 1.90 4.99 -7.32
N ASP A 78 3.15 5.26 -7.66
CA ASP A 78 4.27 5.45 -6.74
C ASP A 78 4.04 6.66 -5.80
N TRP A 79 3.63 7.80 -6.34
CA TRP A 79 3.28 9.00 -5.56
C TRP A 79 2.02 8.80 -4.72
N GLY A 80 1.01 8.10 -5.26
CA GLY A 80 -0.17 7.71 -4.50
C GLY A 80 0.17 6.81 -3.32
N ALA A 81 1.04 5.81 -3.53
CA ALA A 81 1.52 4.92 -2.49
C ALA A 81 2.34 5.67 -1.42
N PHE A 82 3.18 6.62 -1.82
CA PHE A 82 3.94 7.48 -0.91
C PHE A 82 3.03 8.30 0.02
N ALA A 83 2.07 9.04 -0.54
CA ALA A 83 1.17 9.88 0.23
C ALA A 83 0.26 9.07 1.17
N ASN A 84 -0.33 7.98 0.65
CA ASN A 84 -1.20 7.11 1.44
C ASN A 84 -0.42 6.35 2.52
N GLY A 85 0.77 5.84 2.18
CA GLY A 85 1.64 5.12 3.11
C GLY A 85 2.14 5.99 4.26
N CYS A 86 2.41 7.27 4.01
CA CYS A 86 2.75 8.24 5.05
C CYS A 86 1.63 8.35 6.10
N CYS A 87 0.36 8.45 5.65
CA CYS A 87 -0.79 8.50 6.55
C CYS A 87 -1.01 7.18 7.29
N ILE A 88 -0.83 6.02 6.63
CA ILE A 88 -1.06 4.71 7.24
C ILE A 88 -0.08 4.44 8.40
N ARG A 89 1.15 4.98 8.34
CA ARG A 89 2.24 4.61 9.27
C ARG A 89 2.44 5.56 10.45
N TYR A 90 2.03 6.82 10.31
CA TYR A 90 2.21 7.87 11.32
C TYR A 90 1.50 7.50 12.62
#